data_AF-I2CRI0-F1
#
_entry.id   AF-I2CRI0-F1
#
_cell.length_a   1.000
_cell.length_b   1.000
_cell.length_c   1.000
_cell.angle_alpha   90.00
_cell.angle_beta   90.00
_cell.angle_gamma   90.00
#
_symmetry.space_group_name_H-M   'P 1'
#
loop_
_entity.id
_entity.type
_entity.pdbx_description
1 polymer ?
#
loop_
_entity_poly.entity_id
_entity_poly.type
_entity_poly.pdbx_seq_one_letter_code
_entity_poly.pdbx_strand_id
1 'polypeptide(L)'
;MLTGDGYVQGVDYWQLGVLLFELLTGEEPLRGPTVAAVKEAIADYGNAATLGWPGEAVCSLDCRSFLSGLLTPIPKVRLGARLGTVEGKSHRWLRKEEWGG
;
A
#
# COMPACT_ATOMS: atom_id res chain seq x y z
N MET A 1 23.68 -10.33 15.37
CA MET A 1 23.88 -10.09 13.92
C MET A 1 22.75 -10.78 13.20
N LEU A 2 21.79 -9.99 12.69
CA LEU A 2 20.68 -10.48 11.89
C LEU A 2 21.16 -10.52 10.44
N THR A 3 21.23 -11.72 9.86
CA THR A 3 21.39 -11.98 8.43
C THR A 3 20.30 -11.21 7.68
N GLY A 4 20.54 -10.41 6.64
CA GLY A 4 21.62 -10.40 5.66
C GLY A 4 21.04 -10.32 4.24
N ASP A 5 19.83 -10.82 4.02
CA ASP A 5 19.20 -10.84 2.69
C ASP A 5 17.69 -10.59 2.76
N GLY A 6 17.23 -9.45 2.23
CA GLY A 6 15.88 -9.32 1.68
C GLY A 6 14.78 -8.63 2.52
N TYR A 7 15.06 -8.15 3.74
CA TYR A 7 14.01 -7.59 4.60
C TYR A 7 13.65 -6.10 4.36
N VAL A 8 14.34 -5.35 3.49
CA VAL A 8 14.45 -3.89 3.72
C VAL A 8 13.65 -2.99 2.78
N GLN A 9 13.11 -3.45 1.65
CA GLN A 9 12.35 -2.55 0.73
C GLN A 9 10.87 -2.88 0.61
N GLY A 10 10.49 -4.16 0.64
CA GLY A 10 9.09 -4.55 0.42
C GLY A 10 8.14 -4.18 1.57
N VAL A 11 8.65 -4.13 2.81
CA VAL A 11 7.85 -3.80 4.01
C VAL A 11 7.41 -2.33 3.99
N ASP A 12 8.29 -1.42 3.55
CA ASP A 12 8.02 0.03 3.51
C ASP A 12 6.88 0.37 2.54
N TYR A 13 6.78 -0.31 1.40
CA TYR A 13 5.72 -0.03 0.41
C TYR A 13 4.33 -0.43 0.90
N TRP A 14 4.23 -1.45 1.75
CA TRP A 14 2.93 -1.82 2.32
C TRP A 14 2.47 -0.79 3.37
N GLN A 15 3.39 -0.33 4.23
CA GLN A 15 3.09 0.76 5.14
C GLN A 15 2.74 2.05 4.40
N LEU A 16 3.40 2.35 3.28
CA LEU A 16 3.02 3.46 2.40
C LEU A 16 1.59 3.30 1.87
N GLY A 17 1.18 2.09 1.46
CA GLY A 17 -0.18 1.81 1.01
C GLY A 17 -1.22 2.06 2.09
N VAL A 18 -0.95 1.62 3.31
CA VAL A 18 -1.83 1.85 4.48
C VAL A 18 -1.94 3.36 4.76
N LEU A 19 -0.80 4.06 4.86
CA LEU A 19 -0.78 5.48 5.14
C LEU A 19 -1.52 6.30 4.07
N LEU A 20 -1.35 5.96 2.79
CA LEU A 20 -2.05 6.65 1.72
C LEU A 20 -3.56 6.40 1.78
N PHE A 21 -3.98 5.17 2.12
CA PHE A 21 -5.40 4.89 2.32
C PHE A 21 -5.97 5.72 3.49
N GLU A 22 -5.26 5.76 4.62
CA GLU A 22 -5.61 6.59 5.79
C GLU A 22 -5.75 8.07 5.44
N LEU A 23 -4.83 8.62 4.66
CA LEU A 23 -4.87 10.02 4.22
C LEU A 23 -6.05 10.31 3.28
N LEU A 24 -6.47 9.33 2.48
CA LEU A 24 -7.58 9.48 1.53
C LEU A 24 -8.95 9.33 2.19
N THR A 25 -9.10 8.41 3.14
CA THR A 25 -10.39 8.14 3.80
C THR A 25 -10.57 8.91 5.10
N GLY A 26 -9.47 9.32 5.74
CA GLY A 26 -9.47 9.85 7.11
C GLY A 26 -9.81 8.79 8.15
N GLU A 27 -9.93 7.52 7.76
CA GLU A 27 -10.18 6.40 8.66
C GLU A 27 -8.85 5.79 9.09
N GLU A 28 -8.78 5.27 10.31
CA GLU A 28 -7.60 4.57 10.84
C GLU A 28 -7.89 3.07 10.86
N PRO A 29 -7.59 2.37 9.77
CA PRO A 29 -8.04 1.00 9.57
C PRO A 29 -7.31 -0.03 10.40
N LEU A 30 -6.09 0.27 10.84
CA LEU A 30 -5.27 -0.64 11.64
C LEU A 30 -5.49 -0.45 13.15
N ARG A 31 -6.67 0.00 13.57
CA ARG A 31 -7.03 0.08 14.98
C ARG A 31 -7.77 -1.16 15.47
N GLY A 32 -7.26 -1.73 16.54
CA GLY A 32 -7.93 -2.77 17.31
C GLY A 32 -7.51 -2.69 18.78
N PRO A 33 -8.39 -3.09 19.72
CA PRO A 33 -8.08 -3.07 21.16
C PRO A 33 -6.99 -4.08 21.56
N THR A 34 -6.64 -4.99 20.66
CA THR A 34 -5.64 -6.04 20.88
C THR A 34 -4.71 -6.17 19.67
N VAL A 35 -3.49 -6.66 19.92
CA VAL A 35 -2.52 -6.99 18.85
C VAL A 35 -3.08 -8.03 17.88
N ALA A 36 -3.95 -8.93 18.33
CA ALA A 36 -4.63 -9.90 17.48
C ALA A 36 -5.62 -9.22 16.52
N ALA A 37 -6.45 -8.30 17.03
CA ALA A 37 -7.38 -7.53 16.20
C ALA A 37 -6.65 -6.66 15.16
N VAL A 38 -5.51 -6.07 15.53
CA VAL A 38 -4.66 -5.35 14.56
C VAL A 38 -4.10 -6.30 13.51
N LYS A 39 -3.66 -7.51 13.88
CA LYS A 39 -3.17 -8.51 12.91
C LYS A 39 -4.26 -9.00 11.96
N GLU A 40 -5.49 -9.16 12.45
CA GLU A 40 -6.65 -9.49 11.62
C GLU A 40 -6.97 -8.34 10.66
N ALA A 41 -6.99 -7.09 11.15
CA ALA A 41 -7.17 -5.91 10.31
C ALA A 41 -6.10 -5.80 9.21
N ILE A 42 -4.84 -6.14 9.52
CA ILE A 42 -3.74 -6.21 8.54
C ILE A 42 -4.01 -7.28 7.47
N ALA A 43 -4.49 -8.46 7.87
CA ALA A 43 -4.78 -9.55 6.95
C ALA A 43 -5.93 -9.19 6.00
N ASP A 44 -6.96 -8.52 6.52
CA ASP A 44 -8.09 -8.02 5.73
C ASP A 44 -7.67 -6.84 4.82
N TYR A 45 -6.79 -5.95 5.29
CA TYR A 45 -6.23 -4.85 4.49
C TYR A 45 -5.34 -5.31 3.34
N GLY A 46 -4.66 -6.45 3.52
CA GLY A 46 -3.89 -7.07 2.45
C GLY A 46 -4.76 -7.46 1.25
N ASN A 47 -6.06 -7.64 1.45
CA ASN A 47 -6.97 -7.98 0.38
C ASN A 47 -7.69 -6.72 -0.14
N ALA A 48 -7.12 -6.14 -1.18
CA ALA A 48 -7.71 -4.99 -1.89
C ALA A 48 -9.17 -5.20 -2.36
N ALA A 49 -9.63 -6.45 -2.49
CA ALA A 49 -11.02 -6.77 -2.84
C ALA A 49 -12.00 -6.62 -1.67
N THR A 50 -11.52 -6.66 -0.42
CA THR A 50 -12.35 -6.49 0.79
C THR A 50 -12.31 -5.08 1.35
N LEU A 51 -11.45 -4.21 0.81
CA LEU A 51 -11.40 -2.80 1.18
C LEU A 51 -12.66 -2.06 0.71
N GLY A 52 -13.33 -1.39 1.65
CA GLY A 52 -14.37 -0.41 1.35
C GLY A 52 -13.77 0.82 0.69
N TRP A 53 -13.58 0.77 -0.63
CA TRP A 53 -12.97 1.87 -1.37
C TRP A 53 -13.80 3.15 -1.25
N PRO A 54 -13.18 4.30 -0.95
CA PRO A 54 -13.89 5.57 -0.94
C PRO A 54 -14.41 5.90 -2.34
N GLY A 55 -15.42 6.75 -2.42
CA GLY A 55 -16.04 7.15 -3.69
C GLY A 55 -15.03 7.64 -4.73
N GLU A 56 -15.37 7.55 -6.02
CA GLU A 56 -14.44 7.89 -7.11
C GLU A 56 -13.94 9.35 -7.07
N ALA A 57 -14.73 10.25 -6.47
CA ALA A 57 -14.35 11.64 -6.20
C ALA A 57 -13.16 11.77 -5.21
N VAL A 58 -12.95 10.78 -4.35
CA VAL A 58 -11.87 10.75 -3.34
C VAL A 58 -10.70 9.90 -3.84
N CYS A 59 -10.96 8.72 -4.41
CA CYS A 59 -9.93 7.86 -4.98
C CYS A 59 -10.38 7.31 -6.33
N SER A 60 -9.76 7.85 -7.38
CA SER A 60 -9.97 7.44 -8.77
C SER A 60 -9.59 5.97 -9.02
N LEU A 61 -9.98 5.41 -10.16
CA LEU A 61 -9.61 4.04 -10.53
C LEU A 61 -8.08 3.83 -10.58
N ASP A 62 -7.32 4.82 -11.05
CA ASP A 62 -5.85 4.75 -11.03
C ASP A 62 -5.30 4.78 -9.59
N CYS A 63 -5.91 5.57 -8.70
CA CYS A 63 -5.58 5.60 -7.25
C CYS A 63 -5.82 4.22 -6.61
N ARG A 64 -6.97 3.60 -6.85
CA ARG A 64 -7.32 2.27 -6.33
C ARG A 64 -6.37 1.18 -6.84
N SER A 65 -6.02 1.24 -8.12
CA SER A 65 -5.03 0.35 -8.74
C SER A 65 -3.66 0.48 -8.07
N PHE A 66 -3.23 1.71 -7.78
CA PHE A 66 -1.95 1.97 -7.11
C PHE A 66 -1.93 1.40 -5.68
N LEU A 67 -2.96 1.73 -4.89
CA LEU A 67 -3.11 1.25 -3.51
C LEU A 67 -3.21 -0.27 -3.44
N SER A 68 -3.95 -0.90 -4.37
CA SER A 68 -4.04 -2.36 -4.45
C SER A 68 -2.68 -3.01 -4.70
N GLY A 69 -1.84 -2.39 -5.53
CA GLY A 69 -0.47 -2.84 -5.79
C GLY A 69 0.43 -2.74 -4.55
N LEU A 70 0.31 -1.66 -3.77
CA LEU A 70 1.06 -1.48 -2.52
C LEU A 70 0.58 -2.40 -1.40
N LEU A 71 -0.73 -2.59 -1.29
CA LEU A 71 -1.39 -3.43 -0.27
C LEU A 71 -1.38 -4.91 -0.63
N THR A 72 -0.70 -5.32 -1.70
CA THR A 72 -0.61 -6.72 -2.10
C THR A 72 0.01 -7.58 -0.98
N PRO A 73 -0.64 -8.69 -0.56
CA PRO A 73 -0.17 -9.49 0.58
C PRO A 73 1.15 -10.19 0.29
N ILE A 74 1.35 -10.61 -0.96
CA ILE A 74 2.52 -11.36 -1.41
C ILE A 74 3.65 -10.36 -1.69
N PRO A 75 4.71 -10.28 -0.85
CA PRO A 75 5.72 -9.22 -0.97
C PRO A 75 6.48 -9.24 -2.30
N LYS A 76 6.63 -10.41 -2.94
CA LYS A 76 7.37 -10.56 -4.20
C LYS A 76 6.68 -9.95 -5.42
N VAL A 77 5.36 -9.78 -5.37
CA VAL A 77 4.56 -9.21 -6.48
C VAL A 77 3.95 -7.86 -6.10
N ARG A 78 4.32 -7.33 -4.92
CA ARG A 78 3.91 -6.01 -4.45
C ARG A 78 4.54 -4.93 -5.31
N LEU A 79 3.81 -3.83 -5.51
CA LEU A 79 4.34 -2.65 -6.18
C LEU A 79 5.56 -2.11 -5.41
N GLY A 80 6.68 -1.95 -6.09
CA GLY A 80 7.95 -1.54 -5.49
C GLY A 80 8.86 -2.71 -5.06
N ALA A 81 8.41 -3.96 -5.20
CA ALA A 81 9.21 -5.13 -4.85
C ALA A 81 10.35 -5.42 -5.86
N ARG A 82 10.22 -4.96 -7.12
CA ARG A 82 11.15 -5.32 -8.19
C ARG A 82 12.09 -4.19 -8.56
N LEU A 83 11.56 -2.98 -8.73
CA LEU A 83 12.35 -1.78 -9.10
C LEU A 83 12.21 -0.64 -8.09
N GLY A 84 11.66 -0.92 -6.90
CA GLY A 84 11.49 0.09 -5.86
C GLY A 84 10.65 1.28 -6.31
N THR A 85 11.12 2.48 -6.01
CA THR A 85 10.40 3.73 -6.27
C THR A 85 10.16 3.98 -7.77
N VAL A 86 10.93 3.35 -8.66
CA VAL A 86 10.75 3.44 -10.12
C VAL A 86 9.41 2.84 -10.54
N GLU A 87 9.01 1.71 -9.95
CA GLU A 87 7.70 1.08 -10.20
C GLU A 87 6.55 1.98 -9.75
N GLY A 88 6.69 2.60 -8.58
CA GLY A 88 5.70 3.53 -8.05
C GLY A 88 5.54 4.76 -8.94
N LYS A 89 6.63 5.43 -9.28
CA LYS A 89 6.64 6.64 -10.13
C LYS A 89 6.11 6.37 -11.55
N SER A 90 6.32 5.15 -12.07
CA SER A 90 5.83 4.76 -13.39
C SER A 90 4.35 4.41 -13.42
N HIS A 91 3.72 4.21 -12.26
CA HIS A 91 2.29 3.85 -12.19
C HIS A 91 1.42 5.01 -12.68
N ARG A 92 0.33 4.71 -13.40
CA ARG A 92 -0.55 5.72 -14.03
C ARG A 92 -1.06 6.81 -13.07
N TRP A 93 -1.22 6.47 -11.80
CA TRP A 93 -1.60 7.40 -10.75
C TRP A 93 -0.54 8.47 -10.48
N LEU A 94 0.74 8.09 -10.38
CA LEU A 94 1.84 8.99 -10.07
C LEU A 94 2.57 9.54 -11.31
N ARG A 95 2.46 8.86 -12.47
CA ARG A 95 3.12 9.28 -13.71
C ARG A 95 2.63 10.63 -14.24
N LYS A 96 1.47 11.10 -13.77
CA LYS A 96 0.94 12.43 -14.11
C LYS A 96 1.63 13.55 -13.34
N GLU A 97 2.37 13.21 -12.27
CA GLU A 97 3.13 14.16 -11.48
C GLU A 97 4.53 14.34 -12.08
N GLU A 98 4.98 15.59 -12.19
CA GLU A 98 6.35 15.93 -12.60
C GLU A 98 7.31 15.57 -11.46
N TRP A 99 7.87 14.35 -11.51
CA TRP A 99 8.95 13.94 -10.61
C TRP A 99 10.26 14.55 -11.11
N GLY A 100 10.49 15.83 -10.82
CA GLY A 100 11.75 16.53 -11.14
C GLY A 100 12.97 15.76 -10.61
N GLY A 101 13.99 15.65 -11.47
CA GLY A 101 15.20 14.85 -11.27
C GLY A 101 16.16 15.35 -10.20
#